data_AF-A0AAJ6IGN9-F1
#
_entry.id   AF-A0AAJ6IGN9-F1
#
_cell.length_a   1.000
_cell.length_b   1.000
_cell.length_c   1.000
_cell.angle_alpha   90.00
_cell.angle_beta   90.00
_cell.angle_gamma   90.00
#
_symmetry.space_group_name_H-M   'P 1'
#
loop_
_entity.id
_entity.type
_entity.pdbx_description
1 polymer ?
#
loop_
_entity_poly.entity_id
_entity_poly.type
_entity_poly.pdbx_seq_one_letter_code
_entity_poly.pdbx_strand_id
1 'polypeptide(L)'
;MSGIFTLFILLGCLLFIIGFKMPKLSKLKKYGIALFIIGLTPFIIREILAPHTDSKPATQITNSTKTSSIPETPTTENQLKEVKNLAVEASSVATEVQIPKEKAFDWDAFDASPERAKLGDDVIRMQNNNLKGAHFLPVNYGKGNLEQFMRENNLKFTMASLDCFSSETHCSLTIAITRSKYPSKANGDFCGPMARWTAPYKDLKAWETDLRSPLDQLLFQGNAQGVLNKIDYEYGRRCS
;
A
#
# COMPACT_ATOMS: atom_id res chain seq x y z
N MET A 1 -6.99 -12.26 -50.06
CA MET A 1 -6.07 -12.05 -48.91
C MET A 1 -6.69 -12.40 -47.56
N SER A 2 -7.96 -12.08 -47.27
CA SER A 2 -8.59 -12.36 -45.95
C SER A 2 -8.44 -13.80 -45.43
N GLY A 3 -8.66 -14.81 -46.29
CA GLY A 3 -8.63 -16.22 -45.88
C GLY A 3 -7.31 -16.71 -45.27
N ILE A 4 -6.18 -16.09 -45.63
CA ILE A 4 -4.86 -16.44 -45.05
C ILE A 4 -4.80 -15.99 -43.58
N PHE A 5 -5.34 -14.82 -43.25
CA PHE A 5 -5.40 -14.33 -41.87
C PHE A 5 -6.39 -15.13 -41.01
N THR A 6 -7.54 -15.52 -41.57
CA THR A 6 -8.48 -16.45 -40.92
C THR A 6 -7.83 -17.81 -40.64
N LEU A 7 -7.00 -18.33 -41.56
CA LEU A 7 -6.24 -19.55 -41.35
C LEU A 7 -5.24 -19.42 -40.18
N PHE A 8 -4.52 -18.29 -40.08
CA PHE A 8 -3.61 -18.04 -38.95
C PHE A 8 -4.33 -17.92 -37.60
N ILE A 9 -5.53 -17.32 -37.56
CA ILE A 9 -6.38 -17.27 -36.36
C ILE A 9 -6.76 -18.70 -35.92
N LEU A 10 -7.27 -19.52 -36.84
CA LEU A 10 -7.69 -20.90 -36.55
C LEU A 10 -6.52 -21.79 -36.12
N LEU A 11 -5.37 -21.68 -36.79
CA LEU A 11 -4.16 -22.41 -36.46
C LEU A 11 -3.58 -21.98 -35.10
N GLY A 12 -3.63 -20.67 -34.79
CA GLY A 12 -3.24 -20.12 -33.49
C GLY A 12 -4.09 -20.68 -32.35
N CYS A 13 -5.41 -20.71 -32.52
CA CYS A 13 -6.35 -21.33 -31.57
C CYS A 13 -6.07 -22.83 -31.36
N LEU A 14 -5.83 -23.59 -32.43
CA LEU A 14 -5.52 -25.02 -32.36
C LEU A 14 -4.24 -25.27 -31.53
N LEU A 15 -3.16 -24.55 -31.84
CA LEU A 15 -1.87 -24.67 -31.13
C LEU A 15 -1.97 -24.24 -29.66
N PHE A 16 -2.80 -23.23 -29.35
CA PHE A 16 -3.07 -22.81 -27.98
C PHE A 16 -3.79 -23.91 -27.18
N ILE A 17 -4.84 -24.53 -27.74
CA ILE A 17 -5.59 -25.62 -27.10
C ILE A 17 -4.70 -26.85 -26.87
N ILE A 18 -3.89 -27.25 -27.87
CA ILE A 18 -2.94 -28.36 -27.75
C ILE A 18 -1.90 -28.07 -26.66
N GLY A 19 -1.31 -26.87 -26.66
CA GLY A 19 -0.39 -26.44 -25.63
C GLY A 19 -1.04 -26.38 -24.24
N PHE A 20 -2.35 -26.14 -24.14
CA PHE A 20 -3.11 -26.16 -22.88
C PHE A 20 -3.32 -27.57 -22.34
N LYS A 21 -3.70 -28.54 -23.19
CA LYS A 21 -3.88 -29.95 -22.78
C LYS A 21 -2.57 -30.68 -22.47
N MET A 22 -1.44 -30.29 -23.06
CA MET A 22 -0.15 -30.98 -22.88
C MET A 22 0.92 -30.10 -22.19
N PRO A 23 1.18 -30.26 -20.88
CA PRO A 23 2.11 -29.40 -20.13
C PRO A 23 3.54 -29.38 -20.70
N LYS A 24 4.00 -30.51 -21.25
CA LYS A 24 5.32 -30.63 -21.90
C LYS A 24 5.45 -29.79 -23.18
N LEU A 25 4.34 -29.37 -23.78
CA LEU A 25 4.28 -28.52 -24.98
C LEU A 25 3.93 -27.06 -24.64
N SER A 26 4.24 -26.59 -23.43
CA SER A 26 3.97 -25.20 -22.99
C SER A 26 4.52 -24.11 -23.94
N LYS A 27 5.58 -24.39 -24.71
CA LYS A 27 6.08 -23.51 -25.76
C LYS A 27 5.08 -23.30 -26.91
N LEU A 28 4.26 -24.29 -27.28
CA LEU A 28 3.22 -24.14 -28.31
C LEU A 28 2.17 -23.08 -27.94
N LYS A 29 1.88 -22.88 -26.64
CA LYS A 29 0.97 -21.80 -26.20
C LYS A 29 1.45 -20.42 -26.68
N LYS A 30 2.77 -20.17 -26.59
CA LYS A 30 3.37 -18.90 -26.98
C LYS A 30 3.29 -18.68 -28.50
N TYR A 31 3.56 -19.72 -29.30
CA TYR A 31 3.43 -19.66 -30.75
C TYR A 31 1.97 -19.52 -31.20
N GLY A 32 1.02 -20.18 -30.52
CA GLY A 32 -0.41 -20.03 -30.78
C GLY A 32 -0.91 -18.60 -30.55
N ILE A 33 -0.52 -17.98 -29.42
CA ILE A 33 -0.83 -16.56 -29.13
C ILE A 33 -0.23 -15.62 -30.18
N ALA A 34 1.03 -15.83 -30.57
CA ALA A 34 1.69 -15.00 -31.58
C ALA A 34 0.99 -15.07 -32.95
N LEU A 35 0.64 -16.27 -33.42
CA LEU A 35 -0.09 -16.47 -34.69
C LEU A 35 -1.50 -15.87 -34.65
N PHE A 36 -2.20 -15.98 -33.52
CA PHE A 36 -3.51 -15.38 -33.31
C PHE A 36 -3.48 -13.85 -33.41
N ILE A 37 -2.49 -13.20 -32.78
CA ILE A 37 -2.29 -11.74 -32.86
C ILE A 37 -1.98 -11.30 -34.30
N ILE A 38 -1.08 -12.01 -35.00
CA ILE A 38 -0.72 -11.70 -36.39
C ILE A 38 -1.95 -11.79 -37.31
N GLY A 39 -2.84 -12.78 -37.11
CA GLY A 39 -4.09 -12.89 -37.85
C GLY A 39 -5.12 -11.80 -37.57
N LEU A 40 -5.12 -11.23 -36.35
CA LEU A 40 -6.03 -10.15 -35.93
C LEU A 40 -5.57 -8.74 -36.30
N THR A 41 -4.25 -8.53 -36.43
CA THR A 41 -3.65 -7.23 -36.75
C THR A 41 -4.30 -6.52 -37.97
N PRO A 42 -4.55 -7.18 -39.12
CA PRO A 42 -5.18 -6.52 -40.27
C PRO A 42 -6.68 -6.19 -40.09
N PHE A 43 -7.37 -6.80 -39.12
CA PHE A 43 -8.75 -6.39 -38.77
C PHE A 43 -8.72 -5.08 -37.98
N ILE A 44 -7.88 -5.00 -36.94
CA ILE A 44 -7.74 -3.80 -36.11
C ILE A 44 -7.28 -2.58 -36.94
N ILE A 45 -6.35 -2.79 -37.87
CA ILE A 45 -5.88 -1.71 -38.77
C ILE A 45 -7.01 -1.17 -39.67
N ARG A 46 -7.94 -2.03 -40.12
CA ARG A 46 -9.09 -1.60 -40.92
C ARG A 46 -10.11 -0.79 -40.12
N GLU A 47 -10.29 -1.10 -38.84
CA GLU A 47 -11.15 -0.33 -37.92
C GLU A 47 -10.60 1.10 -37.74
N ILE A 48 -9.28 1.24 -37.57
CA ILE A 48 -8.61 2.52 -37.28
C ILE A 48 -8.52 3.44 -38.51
N LEU A 49 -8.46 2.87 -39.73
CA LEU A 49 -8.38 3.61 -41.00
C LEU A 49 -9.75 3.98 -41.59
N ALA A 50 -10.85 3.71 -40.89
CA ALA A 50 -12.17 4.18 -41.30
C ALA A 50 -12.28 5.71 -41.15
N PRO A 51 -12.60 6.48 -42.21
CA PRO A 51 -12.66 7.93 -42.13
C PRO A 51 -13.89 8.39 -41.34
N HIS A 52 -13.66 9.00 -40.17
CA HIS A 52 -14.69 9.76 -39.46
C HIS A 52 -14.91 11.11 -40.15
N THR A 53 -16.10 11.30 -40.72
CA THR A 53 -16.56 12.59 -41.26
C THR A 53 -17.13 13.51 -40.16
N ASP A 54 -17.01 14.81 -40.39
CA ASP A 54 -17.15 15.89 -39.39
C ASP A 54 -18.51 16.10 -38.72
N SER A 55 -18.50 16.66 -37.50
CA SER A 55 -19.04 18.02 -37.25
C SER A 55 -18.81 18.56 -35.82
N LYS A 56 -18.22 19.76 -35.75
CA LYS A 56 -18.22 20.73 -34.61
C LYS A 56 -19.21 21.88 -34.96
N PRO A 57 -19.65 22.83 -34.09
CA PRO A 57 -18.88 23.53 -33.02
C PRO A 57 -19.61 23.72 -31.66
N ALA A 58 -18.93 23.75 -30.50
CA ALA A 58 -18.31 24.90 -29.81
C ALA A 58 -19.25 25.99 -29.24
N THR A 59 -19.12 26.29 -27.93
CA THR A 59 -19.52 27.58 -27.31
C THR A 59 -18.67 27.85 -26.06
N GLN A 60 -18.19 29.10 -25.91
CA GLN A 60 -17.46 29.61 -24.73
C GLN A 60 -18.42 30.47 -23.87
N ILE A 61 -18.25 30.51 -22.54
CA ILE A 61 -18.53 31.70 -21.69
C ILE A 61 -17.48 31.77 -20.54
N THR A 62 -17.25 32.97 -20.00
CA THR A 62 -16.07 33.46 -19.26
C THR A 62 -16.35 33.88 -17.80
N ASN A 63 -15.29 34.05 -16.98
CA ASN A 63 -15.18 34.98 -15.81
C ASN A 63 -16.00 34.68 -14.51
N SER A 64 -15.69 35.16 -13.29
CA SER A 64 -14.48 35.81 -12.69
C SER A 64 -14.56 35.91 -11.13
N THR A 65 -13.42 35.72 -10.44
CA THR A 65 -12.89 36.38 -9.21
C THR A 65 -13.79 37.08 -8.17
N LYS A 66 -13.72 36.69 -6.87
CA LYS A 66 -13.12 37.52 -5.77
C LYS A 66 -13.01 36.85 -4.37
N THR A 67 -12.14 37.44 -3.55
CA THR A 67 -11.53 37.00 -2.26
C THR A 67 -12.20 37.62 -1.02
N SER A 68 -11.72 37.25 0.18
CA SER A 68 -11.79 37.95 1.50
C SER A 68 -12.88 37.41 2.47
N SER A 69 -12.69 37.27 3.78
CA SER A 69 -11.50 37.30 4.68
C SER A 69 -11.90 36.83 6.11
N ILE A 70 -10.94 36.35 6.92
CA ILE A 70 -11.08 36.09 8.37
C ILE A 70 -10.81 37.40 9.14
N PRO A 71 -11.63 37.77 10.15
CA PRO A 71 -11.21 37.87 11.56
C PRO A 71 -12.33 37.43 12.55
N GLU A 72 -12.19 37.23 13.88
CA GLU A 72 -11.04 37.18 14.82
C GLU A 72 -11.43 36.41 16.12
N THR A 73 -10.47 36.18 17.03
CA THR A 73 -10.69 35.74 18.43
C THR A 73 -10.60 36.90 19.43
N PRO A 74 -11.30 36.84 20.58
CA PRO A 74 -10.87 37.54 21.78
C PRO A 74 -10.59 36.63 23.00
N THR A 75 -9.54 37.00 23.72
CA THR A 75 -9.03 36.43 24.98
C THR A 75 -9.79 36.96 26.20
N THR A 76 -9.88 36.22 27.31
CA THR A 76 -9.93 36.82 28.68
C THR A 76 -9.32 35.87 29.73
N GLU A 77 -8.63 36.44 30.72
CA GLU A 77 -7.86 35.75 31.76
C GLU A 77 -8.61 35.50 33.09
N ASN A 78 -7.91 34.77 33.98
CA ASN A 78 -7.91 34.87 35.44
C ASN A 78 -9.09 34.30 36.27
N GLN A 79 -8.75 33.31 37.11
CA GLN A 79 -8.59 33.60 38.55
C GLN A 79 -7.69 32.59 39.27
N LEU A 80 -6.65 33.12 39.93
CA LEU A 80 -5.80 32.40 40.88
C LEU A 80 -6.51 32.33 42.24
N LYS A 81 -6.47 31.20 42.95
CA LYS A 81 -6.82 31.14 44.38
C LYS A 81 -5.77 30.41 45.21
N GLU A 82 -5.20 31.17 46.12
CA GLU A 82 -4.24 30.80 47.15
C GLU A 82 -4.92 29.97 48.26
N VAL A 83 -4.29 28.88 48.71
CA VAL A 83 -4.64 28.18 49.95
C VAL A 83 -3.35 27.91 50.73
N LYS A 84 -3.39 28.20 52.04
CA LYS A 84 -2.22 28.31 52.93
C LYS A 84 -1.59 26.98 53.33
N ASN A 85 -0.30 27.08 53.64
CA ASN A 85 0.53 26.08 54.30
C ASN A 85 -0.13 25.46 55.55
N LEU A 86 0.02 24.14 55.68
CA LEU A 86 0.12 23.44 56.95
C LEU A 86 1.30 22.46 56.85
N ALA A 87 2.37 22.76 57.57
CA ALA A 87 3.54 21.90 57.63
C ALA A 87 3.25 20.73 58.59
N VAL A 88 3.56 19.50 58.15
CA VAL A 88 3.62 18.32 59.00
C VAL A 88 4.98 17.68 58.78
N GLU A 89 5.82 17.67 59.82
CA GLU A 89 7.09 16.97 59.80
C GLU A 89 6.85 15.46 59.68
N ALA A 90 7.41 14.85 58.65
CA ALA A 90 7.46 13.40 58.49
C ALA A 90 8.91 12.99 58.17
N SER A 91 9.48 12.20 59.07
CA SER A 91 10.87 11.70 59.09
C SER A 91 11.42 11.29 57.72
N SER A 92 12.49 11.94 57.28
CA SER A 92 13.20 11.64 56.04
C SER A 92 14.13 10.43 56.14
N VAL A 93 13.56 9.21 56.19
CA VAL A 93 14.30 8.00 55.80
C VAL A 93 14.19 7.87 54.28
N ALA A 94 15.00 8.67 53.57
CA ALA A 94 15.14 8.56 52.12
C ALA A 94 15.85 7.24 51.78
N THR A 95 15.07 6.17 51.65
CA THR A 95 15.55 4.97 50.96
C THR A 95 15.68 5.36 49.50
N GLU A 96 16.90 5.61 49.05
CA GLU A 96 17.21 5.71 47.61
C GLU A 96 16.84 4.37 46.97
N VAL A 97 15.62 4.33 46.42
CA VAL A 97 15.25 3.31 45.45
C VAL A 97 16.20 3.51 44.28
N GLN A 98 17.19 2.62 44.16
CA GLN A 98 18.01 2.53 42.96
C GLN A 98 17.10 2.11 41.80
N ILE A 99 16.40 3.08 41.22
CA ILE A 99 15.80 2.95 39.90
C ILE A 99 16.98 2.56 38.99
N PRO A 100 16.96 1.36 38.39
CA PRO A 100 18.04 0.96 37.51
C PRO A 100 18.18 2.03 36.44
N LYS A 101 19.37 2.62 36.30
CA LYS A 101 19.64 3.62 35.26
C LYS A 101 19.42 2.91 33.93
N GLU A 102 18.27 3.16 33.31
CA GLU A 102 17.89 2.51 32.06
C GLU A 102 18.98 2.80 31.03
N LYS A 103 19.63 1.73 30.55
CA LYS A 103 20.76 1.88 29.62
C LYS A 103 20.21 2.57 28.38
N ALA A 104 20.76 3.74 28.05
CA ALA A 104 20.40 4.47 26.84
C ALA A 104 20.44 3.52 25.62
N PHE A 105 19.43 3.64 24.76
CA PHE A 105 19.30 2.78 23.59
C PHE A 105 20.50 2.95 22.65
N ASP A 106 21.07 1.81 22.23
CA ASP A 106 22.32 1.74 21.48
C ASP A 106 22.01 1.77 19.97
N TRP A 107 21.89 2.99 19.43
CA TRP A 107 21.51 3.23 18.03
C TRP A 107 22.53 2.63 17.05
N ASP A 108 23.82 2.74 17.32
CA ASP A 108 24.88 2.19 16.46
C ASP A 108 24.80 0.66 16.41
N ALA A 109 24.59 -0.01 17.56
CA ALA A 109 24.39 -1.45 17.60
C ALA A 109 23.07 -1.88 16.92
N PHE A 110 22.01 -1.07 17.00
CA PHE A 110 20.75 -1.34 16.32
C PHE A 110 20.87 -1.22 14.79
N ASP A 111 21.46 -0.14 14.28
CA ASP A 111 21.64 0.06 12.83
C ASP A 111 22.62 -0.95 12.22
N ALA A 112 23.61 -1.42 12.99
CA ALA A 112 24.50 -2.52 12.59
C ALA A 112 23.87 -3.93 12.73
N SER A 113 22.66 -4.07 13.29
CA SER A 113 22.12 -5.40 13.60
C SER A 113 21.68 -6.20 12.35
N PRO A 114 21.88 -7.53 12.33
CA PRO A 114 21.40 -8.39 11.23
C PRO A 114 19.89 -8.31 11.01
N GLU A 115 19.11 -8.15 12.08
CA GLU A 115 17.66 -7.97 12.05
C GLU A 115 17.27 -6.68 11.31
N ARG A 116 17.95 -5.56 11.61
CA ARG A 116 17.72 -4.25 10.97
C ARG A 116 18.15 -4.25 9.50
N ALA A 117 19.22 -4.96 9.17
CA ALA A 117 19.65 -5.18 7.79
C ALA A 117 18.62 -6.00 7.00
N LYS A 118 18.19 -7.16 7.52
CA LYS A 118 17.15 -8.00 6.90
C LYS A 118 15.84 -7.24 6.69
N LEU A 119 15.43 -6.43 7.67
CA LEU A 119 14.23 -5.59 7.56
C LEU A 119 14.33 -4.59 6.40
N GLY A 120 15.49 -3.95 6.21
CA GLY A 120 15.73 -3.09 5.04
C GLY A 120 15.60 -3.83 3.72
N ASP A 121 16.20 -5.01 3.64
CA ASP A 121 16.17 -5.93 2.50
C ASP A 121 14.73 -6.34 2.11
N ASP A 122 13.91 -6.68 3.11
CA ASP A 122 12.52 -7.09 2.90
C ASP A 122 11.62 -5.88 2.56
N VAL A 123 11.91 -4.68 3.05
CA VAL A 123 11.25 -3.43 2.62
C VAL A 123 11.60 -3.09 1.17
N ILE A 124 12.86 -3.25 0.75
CA ILE A 124 13.26 -3.10 -0.67
C ILE A 124 12.53 -4.13 -1.54
N ARG A 125 12.33 -5.37 -1.08
CA ARG A 125 11.47 -6.35 -1.77
C ARG A 125 10.03 -5.84 -1.90
N MET A 126 9.43 -5.29 -0.84
CA MET A 126 8.07 -4.71 -0.92
C MET A 126 7.97 -3.52 -1.88
N GLN A 127 8.95 -2.62 -1.90
CA GLN A 127 9.02 -1.49 -2.83
C GLN A 127 9.08 -1.95 -4.30
N ASN A 128 9.78 -3.05 -4.57
CA ASN A 128 9.81 -3.71 -5.88
C ASN A 128 8.59 -4.62 -6.14
N ASN A 129 7.51 -4.50 -5.35
CA ASN A 129 6.29 -5.30 -5.41
C ASN A 129 6.52 -6.83 -5.31
N ASN A 130 7.57 -7.25 -4.60
CA ASN A 130 7.77 -8.66 -4.27
C ASN A 130 7.10 -8.97 -2.93
N LEU A 131 5.96 -9.68 -3.00
CA LEU A 131 5.13 -10.04 -1.84
C LEU A 131 5.90 -10.77 -0.73
N LYS A 132 7.03 -11.44 -1.03
CA LYS A 132 7.90 -12.09 -0.03
C LYS A 132 8.48 -11.12 1.00
N GLY A 133 8.58 -9.83 0.67
CA GLY A 133 9.03 -8.81 1.61
C GLY A 133 8.07 -8.58 2.79
N ALA A 134 6.84 -9.11 2.74
CA ALA A 134 5.83 -8.92 3.78
C ALA A 134 5.47 -10.21 4.56
N HIS A 135 6.24 -11.29 4.41
CA HIS A 135 5.96 -12.58 5.07
C HIS A 135 5.95 -12.50 6.60
N PHE A 136 6.61 -11.49 7.18
CA PHE A 136 6.69 -11.26 8.64
C PHE A 136 5.56 -10.37 9.19
N LEU A 137 4.80 -9.69 8.33
CA LEU A 137 3.74 -8.78 8.76
C LEU A 137 2.47 -9.58 9.06
N PRO A 138 1.92 -9.51 10.28
CA PRO A 138 0.74 -10.30 10.63
C PRO A 138 -0.54 -9.73 10.06
N VAL A 139 -1.48 -10.63 9.82
CA VAL A 139 -2.92 -10.37 9.63
C VAL A 139 -3.72 -11.26 10.59
N ASN A 140 -4.97 -10.91 10.88
CA ASN A 140 -5.87 -11.71 11.73
C ASN A 140 -5.26 -12.11 13.09
N TYR A 141 -4.92 -11.14 13.94
CA TYR A 141 -4.24 -11.37 15.23
C TYR A 141 -3.00 -12.31 15.14
N GLY A 142 -2.20 -12.19 14.08
CA GLY A 142 -1.01 -13.03 13.87
C GLY A 142 -1.29 -14.47 13.44
N LYS A 143 -2.55 -14.85 13.17
CA LYS A 143 -2.92 -16.19 12.67
C LYS A 143 -2.55 -16.39 11.19
N GLY A 144 -2.26 -15.32 10.47
CA GLY A 144 -1.75 -15.35 9.10
C GLY A 144 -0.73 -14.26 8.85
N ASN A 145 -0.09 -14.29 7.68
CA ASN A 145 0.83 -13.24 7.22
C ASN A 145 0.29 -12.50 5.99
N LEU A 146 0.80 -11.29 5.79
CA LEU A 146 0.36 -10.40 4.72
C LEU A 146 0.77 -10.91 3.32
N GLU A 147 1.91 -11.60 3.16
CA GLU A 147 2.30 -12.19 1.87
C GLU A 147 1.19 -13.14 1.36
N GLN A 148 0.78 -14.11 2.17
CA GLN A 148 -0.22 -15.09 1.80
C GLN A 148 -1.57 -14.42 1.48
N PHE A 149 -2.03 -13.54 2.38
CA PHE A 149 -3.28 -12.81 2.20
C PHE A 149 -3.29 -12.00 0.89
N MET A 150 -2.19 -11.32 0.56
CA MET A 150 -2.09 -10.53 -0.67
C MET A 150 -2.03 -11.40 -1.93
N ARG A 151 -1.37 -12.57 -1.87
CA ARG A 151 -1.35 -13.54 -2.98
C ARG A 151 -2.74 -14.07 -3.29
N GLU A 152 -3.46 -14.52 -2.26
CA GLU A 152 -4.81 -15.08 -2.38
C GLU A 152 -5.81 -14.06 -2.95
N ASN A 153 -5.66 -12.78 -2.58
CA ASN A 153 -6.58 -11.70 -2.96
C ASN A 153 -6.15 -10.90 -4.21
N ASN A 154 -5.10 -11.31 -4.93
CA ASN A 154 -4.56 -10.65 -6.11
C ASN A 154 -4.23 -9.15 -5.88
N LEU A 155 -3.49 -8.89 -4.81
CA LEU A 155 -3.05 -7.57 -4.36
C LEU A 155 -1.58 -7.32 -4.69
N LYS A 156 -1.19 -6.04 -4.66
CA LYS A 156 0.18 -5.57 -4.88
C LYS A 156 0.52 -4.39 -3.97
N PHE A 157 1.81 -4.19 -3.72
CA PHE A 157 2.29 -2.95 -3.10
C PHE A 157 2.37 -1.84 -4.16
N THR A 158 2.02 -0.63 -3.76
CA THR A 158 2.32 0.62 -4.50
C THR A 158 3.30 1.52 -3.76
N MET A 159 3.42 1.31 -2.45
CA MET A 159 4.37 1.98 -1.56
C MET A 159 4.78 1.02 -0.44
N ALA A 160 6.03 1.10 -0.01
CA ALA A 160 6.47 0.66 1.31
C ALA A 160 7.52 1.64 1.85
N SER A 161 7.32 2.12 3.07
CA SER A 161 8.17 3.11 3.74
C SER A 161 8.40 2.68 5.18
N LEU A 162 9.66 2.39 5.52
CA LEU A 162 10.12 2.08 6.86
C LEU A 162 10.65 3.34 7.53
N ASP A 163 10.27 3.55 8.78
CA ASP A 163 10.78 4.61 9.64
C ASP A 163 11.08 4.04 11.03
N CYS A 164 12.36 4.02 11.38
CA CYS A 164 12.89 3.60 12.69
C CYS A 164 13.65 4.76 13.36
N PHE A 165 13.34 6.00 13.02
CA PHE A 165 14.02 7.19 13.54
C PHE A 165 13.06 8.26 14.09
N SER A 166 11.80 8.30 13.64
CA SER A 166 10.78 9.22 14.20
C SER A 166 10.16 8.78 15.52
N SER A 167 10.56 7.64 16.06
CA SER A 167 10.10 7.10 17.35
C SER A 167 11.29 6.81 18.26
N GLU A 168 11.15 7.09 19.55
CA GLU A 168 12.18 6.76 20.55
C GLU A 168 12.26 5.25 20.85
N THR A 169 11.26 4.45 20.44
CA THR A 169 11.12 3.06 20.91
C THR A 169 10.68 2.03 19.86
N HIS A 170 10.15 2.45 18.69
CA HIS A 170 9.53 1.54 17.71
C HIS A 170 9.91 1.85 16.26
N CYS A 171 10.25 0.80 15.49
CA CYS A 171 10.14 0.88 14.03
C CYS A 171 8.67 0.95 13.64
N SER A 172 8.38 1.68 12.57
CA SER A 172 7.07 1.70 11.93
C SER A 172 7.19 1.51 10.43
N LEU A 173 6.31 0.71 9.86
CA LEU A 173 6.26 0.40 8.45
C LEU A 173 4.90 0.81 7.90
N THR A 174 4.89 1.75 6.97
CA THR A 174 3.69 2.16 6.24
C THR A 174 3.74 1.61 4.82
N ILE A 175 2.69 0.93 4.39
CA ILE A 175 2.56 0.42 3.03
C ILE A 175 1.26 0.92 2.41
N ALA A 176 1.22 1.01 1.08
CA ALA A 176 -0.01 1.21 0.33
C ALA A 176 -0.30 -0.05 -0.49
N ILE A 177 -1.52 -0.58 -0.34
CA ILE A 177 -1.96 -1.82 -1.00
C ILE A 177 -3.01 -1.47 -2.05
N THR A 178 -2.91 -2.05 -3.23
CA THR A 178 -3.96 -1.95 -4.25
C THR A 178 -4.14 -3.27 -5.01
N ARG A 179 -5.16 -3.40 -5.86
CA ARG A 179 -5.32 -4.59 -6.72
C ARG A 179 -4.26 -4.62 -7.80
N SER A 180 -3.79 -5.82 -8.22
CA SER A 180 -2.77 -5.92 -9.26
C SER A 180 -3.13 -5.17 -10.56
N LYS A 181 -4.43 -5.11 -10.91
CA LYS A 181 -4.99 -4.44 -12.08
C LYS A 181 -5.06 -2.90 -12.02
N TYR A 182 -4.90 -2.27 -10.85
CA TYR A 182 -5.01 -0.82 -10.72
C TYR A 182 -3.66 -0.12 -10.96
N PRO A 183 -3.61 1.08 -11.58
CA PRO A 183 -2.39 1.90 -11.61
C PRO A 183 -1.87 2.17 -10.19
N SER A 184 -0.54 2.21 -10.04
CA SER A 184 0.07 2.38 -8.71
C SER A 184 -0.06 3.81 -8.18
N LYS A 185 -0.10 4.79 -9.09
CA LYS A 185 -0.30 6.22 -8.82
C LYS A 185 -1.17 6.87 -9.89
N ALA A 186 -1.94 7.89 -9.52
CA ALA A 186 -2.57 8.84 -10.44
C ALA A 186 -2.45 10.24 -9.83
N ASN A 187 -2.20 11.28 -10.65
CA ASN A 187 -2.06 12.67 -10.21
C ASN A 187 -1.05 12.91 -9.05
N GLY A 188 -0.08 12.01 -8.87
CA GLY A 188 0.88 12.03 -7.76
C GLY A 188 0.49 11.19 -6.54
N ASP A 189 -0.80 10.92 -6.36
CA ASP A 189 -1.36 10.16 -5.24
C ASP A 189 -1.24 8.64 -5.42
N PHE A 190 -1.13 7.92 -4.30
CA PHE A 190 -1.23 6.46 -4.28
C PHE A 190 -2.69 5.99 -4.34
N CYS A 191 -2.99 5.12 -5.31
CA CYS A 191 -4.32 4.59 -5.60
C CYS A 191 -4.77 3.44 -4.68
N GLY A 192 -4.32 3.45 -3.43
CA GLY A 192 -4.58 2.38 -2.48
C GLY A 192 -4.68 2.92 -1.06
N PRO A 193 -5.53 2.33 -0.20
CA PRO A 193 -5.49 2.59 1.23
C PRO A 193 -4.11 2.25 1.80
N MET A 194 -3.69 3.05 2.78
CA MET A 194 -2.48 2.79 3.56
C MET A 194 -2.80 1.93 4.77
N ALA A 195 -1.86 1.05 5.10
CA ALA A 195 -1.83 0.25 6.32
C ALA A 195 -0.50 0.49 7.04
N ARG A 196 -0.50 0.44 8.37
CA ARG A 196 0.68 0.69 9.20
C ARG A 196 0.87 -0.43 10.22
N TRP A 197 2.11 -0.89 10.35
CA TRP A 197 2.54 -1.74 11.45
C TRP A 197 3.64 -1.03 12.27
N THR A 198 3.77 -1.43 13.52
CA THR A 198 4.84 -1.02 14.44
C THR A 198 5.47 -2.22 15.12
N ALA A 199 6.78 -2.20 15.36
CA ALA A 199 7.49 -3.17 16.18
C ALA A 199 8.51 -2.46 17.09
N PRO A 200 8.66 -2.87 18.35
CA PRO A 200 9.61 -2.25 19.26
C PRO A 200 11.05 -2.58 18.84
N TYR A 201 12.01 -1.67 19.03
CA TYR A 201 13.40 -1.91 18.58
C TYR A 201 14.06 -3.15 19.20
N LYS A 202 13.67 -3.48 20.44
CA LYS A 202 14.11 -4.69 21.16
C LYS A 202 13.57 -6.00 20.58
N ASP A 203 12.52 -5.96 19.75
CA ASP A 203 11.94 -7.15 19.10
C ASP A 203 11.29 -6.80 17.75
N LEU A 204 12.11 -6.80 16.70
CA LEU A 204 11.67 -6.61 15.31
C LEU A 204 10.88 -7.83 14.74
N LYS A 205 10.45 -8.79 15.57
CA LYS A 205 9.50 -9.86 15.19
C LYS A 205 8.08 -9.58 15.70
N ALA A 206 7.94 -8.78 16.76
CA ALA A 206 6.66 -8.37 17.34
C ALA A 206 6.03 -7.19 16.58
N TRP A 207 5.65 -7.41 15.31
CA TRP A 207 4.91 -6.41 14.53
C TRP A 207 3.42 -6.43 14.88
N GLU A 208 2.85 -5.26 15.11
CA GLU A 208 1.42 -5.08 15.40
C GLU A 208 0.81 -4.06 14.44
N THR A 209 -0.47 -4.21 14.09
CA THR A 209 -1.18 -3.33 13.16
C THR A 209 -1.75 -2.09 13.87
N ASP A 210 -1.62 -0.90 13.28
CA ASP A 210 -2.12 0.35 13.85
C ASP A 210 -3.65 0.47 13.69
N LEU A 211 -4.40 0.01 14.70
CA LEU A 211 -5.87 -0.08 14.66
C LEU A 211 -6.62 1.25 14.51
N ARG A 212 -5.92 2.38 14.38
CA ARG A 212 -6.51 3.69 14.10
C ARG A 212 -6.97 3.85 12.64
N SER A 213 -6.47 3.04 11.69
CA SER A 213 -6.91 3.12 10.29
C SER A 213 -7.98 2.06 9.94
N PRO A 214 -8.94 2.37 9.04
CA PRO A 214 -9.93 1.40 8.61
C PRO A 214 -9.36 0.17 7.88
N LEU A 215 -8.24 0.31 7.16
CA LEU A 215 -7.62 -0.85 6.49
C LEU A 215 -6.97 -1.79 7.52
N ASP A 216 -6.29 -1.21 8.50
CA ASP A 216 -5.61 -1.96 9.57
C ASP A 216 -6.60 -2.77 10.39
N GLN A 217 -7.76 -2.19 10.75
CA GLN A 217 -8.86 -2.91 11.40
C GLN A 217 -9.38 -4.09 10.57
N LEU A 218 -9.51 -3.93 9.25
CA LEU A 218 -10.01 -4.99 8.36
C LEU A 218 -8.99 -6.13 8.18
N LEU A 219 -7.70 -5.81 8.08
CA LEU A 219 -6.60 -6.78 8.07
C LEU A 219 -6.49 -7.54 9.42
N PHE A 220 -6.66 -6.81 10.52
CA PHE A 220 -6.66 -7.34 11.89
C PHE A 220 -7.86 -8.27 12.18
N GLN A 221 -9.01 -8.02 11.57
CA GLN A 221 -10.18 -8.90 11.60
C GLN A 221 -10.07 -10.10 10.63
N GLY A 222 -9.10 -10.10 9.71
CA GLY A 222 -9.04 -11.06 8.61
C GLY A 222 -10.19 -10.90 7.59
N ASN A 223 -10.83 -9.73 7.54
CA ASN A 223 -12.00 -9.47 6.70
C ASN A 223 -11.59 -9.19 5.25
N ALA A 224 -11.30 -10.25 4.49
CA ALA A 224 -10.85 -10.17 3.10
C ALA A 224 -11.77 -9.32 2.21
N GLN A 225 -13.09 -9.54 2.25
CA GLN A 225 -14.03 -8.77 1.43
C GLN A 225 -14.08 -7.30 1.82
N GLY A 226 -13.99 -6.99 3.12
CA GLY A 226 -13.90 -5.61 3.60
C GLY A 226 -12.64 -4.90 3.11
N VAL A 227 -11.47 -5.57 3.16
CA VAL A 227 -10.22 -5.05 2.60
C VAL A 227 -10.36 -4.76 1.10
N LEU A 228 -10.92 -5.70 0.33
CA LEU A 228 -11.16 -5.51 -1.11
C LEU A 228 -12.09 -4.32 -1.39
N ASN A 229 -13.19 -4.21 -0.66
CA ASN A 229 -14.13 -3.09 -0.80
C ASN A 229 -13.47 -1.73 -0.46
N LYS A 230 -12.61 -1.69 0.56
CA LYS A 230 -11.87 -0.47 0.94
C LYS A 230 -10.83 -0.07 -0.11
N ILE A 231 -10.16 -1.04 -0.73
CA ILE A 231 -9.25 -0.80 -1.85
C ILE A 231 -9.99 -0.21 -3.05
N ASP A 232 -11.12 -0.82 -3.43
CA ASP A 232 -11.90 -0.37 -4.59
C ASP A 232 -12.54 1.01 -4.36
N TYR A 233 -12.96 1.31 -3.13
CA TYR A 233 -13.44 2.63 -2.73
C TYR A 233 -12.35 3.72 -2.83
N GLU A 234 -11.17 3.52 -2.26
CA GLU A 234 -10.09 4.52 -2.35
C GLU A 234 -9.57 4.66 -3.79
N TYR A 235 -9.58 3.58 -4.58
CA TYR A 235 -9.27 3.63 -5.99
C TYR A 235 -10.25 4.56 -6.73
N GLY A 236 -11.56 4.33 -6.59
CA GLY A 236 -12.60 5.16 -7.21
C GLY A 236 -12.57 6.61 -6.75
N ARG A 237 -12.19 6.88 -5.49
CA ARG A 237 -12.11 8.23 -4.92
C ARG A 237 -10.88 9.04 -5.37
N ARG A 238 -9.76 8.38 -5.71
CA ARG A 238 -8.46 9.04 -5.96
C ARG A 238 -7.96 8.93 -7.40
N CYS A 239 -8.36 7.89 -8.12
CA CYS A 239 -7.69 7.44 -9.34
C CYS A 239 -8.64 6.96 -10.46
N SER A 240 -9.93 7.31 -10.38
CA SER A 240 -10.94 7.03 -11.41
C SER A 240 -11.58 8.31 -11.93
#